data_AF-A0A2P4SIL2-F1
#
_entry.id   AF-A0A2P4SIL2-F1
#
_cell.length_a   1.000
_cell.length_b   1.000
_cell.length_c   1.000
_cell.angle_alpha   90.00
_cell.angle_beta   90.00
_cell.angle_gamma   90.00
#
_symmetry.space_group_name_H-M   'P 1'
#
loop_
_entity.id
_entity.type
_entity.pdbx_description
1 polymer ?
#
loop_
_entity_poly.entity_id
_entity_poly.type
_entity_poly.pdbx_seq_one_letter_code
_entity_poly.pdbx_strand_id
1 'polypeptide(L)'
;MRIPVDPSTSRRFTPPSTAFPCGKMGENSGALGAAAAGGRARPEVRSVVDVLADHAGELVRTDSPNFLCSVLPSHWRCNKTLPVAFKVVALGDVPDGTVVTVMAGNDENYSAELRNASAVMKNQVARFNDLRFVGRSGR
;
A
#
# COMPACT_ATOMS: atom_id res chain seq x y z
N MET A 1 -21.13 37.21 -31.64
CA MET A 1 -21.15 35.96 -32.41
C MET A 1 -21.49 34.81 -31.47
N ARG A 2 -22.57 34.07 -31.73
CA ARG A 2 -23.01 32.92 -30.94
C ARG A 2 -22.45 31.66 -31.57
N ILE A 3 -21.74 30.86 -30.80
CA ILE A 3 -21.18 29.56 -31.19
C ILE A 3 -22.30 28.52 -31.05
N PRO A 4 -22.63 27.71 -32.07
CA PRO A 4 -23.62 26.65 -31.93
C PRO A 4 -22.99 25.44 -31.22
N VAL A 5 -23.65 24.96 -30.16
CA VAL A 5 -23.38 23.67 -29.51
C VAL A 5 -24.22 22.61 -30.21
N ASP A 6 -23.54 21.63 -30.80
CA ASP A 6 -24.14 20.41 -31.36
C ASP A 6 -24.60 19.48 -30.22
N PRO A 7 -25.85 18.95 -30.24
CA PRO A 7 -26.39 18.16 -29.14
C PRO A 7 -26.05 16.65 -29.20
N SER A 8 -25.12 16.20 -30.06
CA SER A 8 -24.81 14.78 -30.22
C SER A 8 -23.46 14.38 -29.62
N THR A 9 -23.37 14.34 -28.29
CA THR A 9 -22.33 13.56 -27.60
C THR A 9 -22.87 13.00 -26.28
N SER A 10 -23.89 12.14 -26.38
CA SER A 10 -24.12 11.13 -25.33
C SER A 10 -22.94 10.17 -25.32
N ARG A 11 -21.91 10.46 -24.50
CA ARG A 11 -20.89 9.46 -24.15
C ARG A 11 -21.51 8.43 -23.23
N ARG A 12 -22.23 7.48 -23.84
CA ARG A 12 -22.76 6.29 -23.21
C ARG A 12 -21.58 5.45 -22.74
N PHE A 13 -21.42 5.35 -21.43
CA PHE A 13 -20.45 4.47 -20.79
C PHE A 13 -20.93 3.03 -20.97
N THR A 14 -20.22 2.23 -21.76
CA THR A 14 -20.49 0.80 -21.94
C THR A 14 -19.43 0.02 -21.14
N PRO A 15 -19.79 -0.72 -20.07
CA PRO A 15 -18.83 -1.59 -19.40
C PRO A 15 -18.47 -2.78 -20.31
N PRO A 16 -17.23 -3.31 -20.26
CA PRO A 16 -16.88 -4.52 -20.99
C PRO A 16 -17.61 -5.75 -20.41
N SER A 17 -18.30 -6.49 -21.28
CA SER A 17 -18.97 -7.75 -20.96
C SER A 17 -18.00 -8.83 -20.49
N THR A 18 -18.37 -9.49 -19.39
CA THR A 18 -17.81 -10.75 -18.92
C THR A 18 -18.22 -11.89 -19.86
N ALA A 19 -17.27 -12.48 -20.58
CA ALA A 19 -17.47 -13.77 -21.25
C ALA A 19 -16.13 -14.51 -21.37
N PHE A 20 -15.89 -15.45 -20.44
CA PHE A 20 -14.95 -16.54 -20.66
C PHE A 20 -15.75 -17.82 -20.96
N PRO A 21 -15.43 -18.57 -22.02
CA PRO A 21 -16.11 -19.83 -22.31
C PRO A 21 -15.71 -20.92 -21.30
N CYS A 22 -16.72 -21.55 -20.70
CA CYS A 22 -16.59 -22.77 -19.91
C CYS A 22 -16.27 -23.94 -20.86
N GLY A 23 -15.03 -24.44 -20.78
CA GLY A 23 -14.58 -25.64 -21.46
C GLY A 23 -14.92 -26.91 -20.66
N LYS A 24 -15.52 -27.86 -21.35
CA LYS A 24 -15.99 -29.17 -20.89
C LYS A 24 -14.82 -30.17 -20.79
N MET A 25 -14.56 -30.72 -19.60
CA MET A 25 -13.91 -32.02 -19.32
C MET A 25 -14.48 -32.46 -17.97
N GLY A 26 -15.18 -33.58 -17.79
CA GLY A 26 -14.84 -34.96 -18.13
C GLY A 26 -14.88 -35.74 -16.81
N GLU A 27 -15.82 -36.68 -16.66
CA GLU A 27 -16.03 -37.51 -15.47
C GLU A 27 -14.78 -38.28 -15.06
N ASN A 28 -14.44 -38.32 -13.76
CA ASN A 28 -13.79 -39.48 -13.15
C ASN A 28 -13.92 -39.48 -11.61
N SER A 29 -14.78 -40.36 -11.10
CA SER A 29 -14.81 -40.77 -9.69
C SER A 29 -13.57 -41.62 -9.36
N GLY A 30 -12.90 -41.35 -8.23
CA GLY A 30 -11.74 -42.14 -7.80
C GLY A 30 -11.10 -41.69 -6.48
N ALA A 31 -11.77 -42.03 -5.37
CA ALA A 31 -11.27 -42.61 -4.12
C ALA A 31 -9.83 -42.35 -3.59
N LEU A 32 -9.81 -42.01 -2.27
CA LEU A 32 -8.87 -42.36 -1.19
C LEU A 32 -7.59 -41.53 -0.99
N GLY A 33 -7.44 -41.06 0.26
CA GLY A 33 -6.15 -40.61 0.80
C GLY A 33 -6.27 -39.72 2.04
N ALA A 34 -6.64 -40.31 3.18
CA ALA A 34 -6.49 -39.65 4.47
C ALA A 34 -4.99 -39.48 4.83
N ALA A 35 -4.59 -38.26 5.13
CA ALA A 35 -3.39 -37.92 5.92
C ALA A 35 -3.67 -36.55 6.57
N ALA A 36 -4.08 -36.54 7.83
CA ALA A 36 -3.19 -36.39 8.98
C ALA A 36 -2.54 -35.00 9.05
N ALA A 37 -3.13 -34.17 9.90
CA ALA A 37 -2.52 -33.17 10.77
C ALA A 37 -1.05 -32.81 10.47
N GLY A 38 -0.85 -31.86 9.56
CA GLY A 38 0.33 -31.00 9.54
C GLY A 38 -0.10 -29.64 10.07
N GLY A 39 0.11 -29.38 11.36
CA GLY A 39 -0.11 -28.08 11.96
C GLY A 39 0.69 -27.04 11.17
N ARG A 40 -0.01 -26.26 10.33
CA ARG A 40 0.52 -25.00 9.83
C ARG A 40 0.78 -24.18 11.08
N ALA A 41 2.05 -24.10 11.47
CA ALA A 41 2.53 -23.13 12.43
C ALA A 41 1.85 -21.81 12.06
N ARG A 42 1.05 -21.27 12.98
CA ARG A 42 0.56 -19.90 12.84
C ARG A 42 1.78 -19.06 12.46
N PRO A 43 1.74 -18.25 11.39
CA PRO A 43 2.77 -17.25 11.21
C PRO A 43 2.81 -16.47 12.52
N GLU A 44 3.96 -16.51 13.18
CA GLU A 44 4.17 -15.82 14.43
C GLU A 44 3.90 -14.34 14.13
N VAL A 45 2.75 -13.85 14.58
CA VAL A 45 2.39 -12.45 14.42
C VAL A 45 3.42 -11.70 15.23
N ARG A 46 4.38 -11.06 14.55
CA ARG A 46 5.39 -10.24 15.21
C ARG A 46 4.67 -9.24 16.09
N SER A 47 4.88 -9.33 17.40
CA SER A 47 4.22 -8.45 18.34
C SER A 47 4.68 -7.01 18.09
N VAL A 48 3.74 -6.07 18.14
CA VAL A 48 4.01 -4.62 18.11
C VAL A 48 5.12 -4.28 19.11
N VAL A 49 5.14 -4.96 20.27
CA VAL A 49 6.08 -4.71 21.36
C VAL A 49 7.52 -5.04 20.95
N ASP A 50 7.75 -6.16 20.29
CA ASP A 50 9.09 -6.62 19.90
C ASP A 50 9.67 -5.74 18.78
N VAL A 51 8.84 -5.38 17.79
CA VAL A 51 9.27 -4.51 16.67
C VAL A 51 9.56 -3.09 17.15
N LEU A 52 8.80 -2.56 18.11
CA LEU A 52 9.11 -1.27 18.71
C LEU A 52 10.36 -1.33 19.60
N ALA A 53 10.70 -2.47 20.19
CA ALA A 53 11.91 -2.62 20.99
C ALA A 53 13.18 -2.63 20.10
N ASP A 54 13.14 -3.35 18.97
CA ASP A 54 14.26 -3.40 18.00
C ASP A 54 14.52 -2.06 17.31
N HIS A 55 13.51 -1.18 17.27
CA HIS A 55 13.56 0.14 16.64
C HIS A 55 13.07 1.24 17.58
N ALA A 56 13.49 1.19 18.84
CA ALA A 56 13.01 2.07 19.92
C ALA A 56 13.11 3.56 19.53
N GLY A 57 11.94 4.20 19.40
CA GLY A 57 11.80 5.63 19.10
C GLY A 57 11.84 6.00 17.62
N GLU A 58 12.14 5.06 16.72
CA GLU A 58 12.14 5.33 15.27
C GLU A 58 10.79 5.08 14.61
N LEU A 59 9.99 4.16 15.17
CA LEU A 59 8.71 3.73 14.62
C LEU A 59 7.52 4.22 15.47
N VAL A 60 6.47 4.65 14.80
CA VAL A 60 5.18 5.03 15.37
C VAL A 60 4.07 4.14 14.81
N ARG A 61 3.02 3.94 15.60
CA ARG A 61 1.82 3.21 15.15
C ARG A 61 1.03 4.06 14.19
N THR A 62 0.51 3.43 13.13
CA THR A 62 -0.51 4.06 12.29
C THR A 62 -1.90 3.81 12.87
N ASP A 63 -2.93 4.25 12.16
CA ASP A 63 -4.34 3.92 12.43
C ASP A 63 -4.65 2.42 12.23
N SER A 64 -3.89 1.76 11.35
CA SER A 64 -3.98 0.33 11.12
C SER A 64 -3.16 -0.45 12.15
N PRO A 65 -3.74 -1.48 12.79
CA PRO A 65 -3.02 -2.30 13.78
C PRO A 65 -1.91 -3.17 13.16
N ASN A 66 -1.88 -3.31 11.83
CA ASN A 66 -0.93 -4.17 11.12
C ASN A 66 0.28 -3.43 10.58
N PHE A 67 0.32 -2.10 10.68
CA PHE A 67 1.38 -1.28 10.10
C PHE A 67 1.98 -0.32 11.11
N LEU A 68 3.30 -0.17 11.02
CA LEU A 68 4.07 0.85 11.71
C LEU A 68 4.80 1.67 10.66
N CYS A 69 5.13 2.92 10.96
CA CYS A 69 5.94 3.74 10.07
C CYS A 69 6.98 4.56 10.83
N SER A 70 7.98 5.07 10.12
CA SER A 70 8.97 5.95 10.73
C SER A 70 8.36 7.26 11.21
N VAL A 71 8.82 7.76 12.35
CA VAL A 71 8.47 9.09 12.84
C VAL A 71 8.97 10.15 11.85
N LEU A 72 8.08 11.06 11.45
CA LEU A 72 8.43 12.21 10.60
C LEU A 72 8.67 13.47 11.44
N PRO A 73 9.58 14.37 11.02
CA PRO A 73 9.72 15.68 11.67
C PRO A 73 8.41 16.48 11.63
N SER A 74 8.09 17.20 12.70
CA SER A 74 6.88 18.04 12.78
C SER A 74 6.89 19.20 11.78
N HIS A 75 8.07 19.72 11.45
CA HIS A 75 8.27 20.72 10.42
C HIS A 75 9.55 20.37 9.65
N TRP A 76 9.46 20.37 8.32
CA TRP A 76 10.59 20.09 7.45
C TRP A 76 10.59 20.99 6.23
N ARG A 77 11.79 21.31 5.74
CA ARG A 77 11.95 22.11 4.52
C ARG A 77 11.49 21.28 3.32
N CYS A 78 10.66 21.87 2.45
CA CYS A 78 10.23 21.22 1.22
C CYS A 78 11.42 20.84 0.33
N ASN A 79 11.27 19.73 -0.39
CA ASN A 79 12.25 19.09 -1.29
C ASN A 79 13.63 18.80 -0.65
N LYS A 80 13.72 18.82 0.69
CA LYS A 80 14.91 18.42 1.44
C LYS A 80 14.78 16.95 1.86
N THR A 81 15.85 16.20 1.70
CA THR A 81 15.99 14.82 2.22
C THR A 81 15.65 14.77 3.71
N LEU A 82 14.87 13.77 4.12
CA LEU A 82 14.56 13.53 5.52
C LEU A 82 15.82 13.13 6.31
N PRO A 83 15.92 13.47 7.60
CA PRO A 83 17.09 13.11 8.42
C PRO A 83 17.23 11.59 8.60
N VAL A 84 16.10 10.87 8.56
CA VAL A 84 16.02 9.41 8.63
C VAL A 84 15.21 8.92 7.44
N ALA A 85 15.62 7.80 6.84
CA ALA A 85 14.87 7.18 5.75
C ALA A 85 13.50 6.70 6.27
N PHE A 86 12.43 7.12 5.60
CA PHE A 86 11.08 6.68 5.95
C PHE A 86 10.90 5.19 5.63
N LYS A 87 10.34 4.44 6.57
CA LYS A 87 10.05 3.02 6.44
C LYS A 87 8.59 2.77 6.80
N VAL A 88 7.98 1.77 6.17
CA VAL A 88 6.71 1.17 6.58
C VAL A 88 7.00 -0.29 6.94
N VAL A 89 6.58 -0.72 8.12
CA VAL A 89 6.78 -2.07 8.63
C VAL A 89 5.43 -2.76 8.77
N ALA A 90 5.31 -3.97 8.23
CA ALA A 90 4.13 -4.80 8.32
C ALA A 90 4.28 -5.84 9.44
N LEU A 91 3.31 -5.90 10.35
CA LEU A 91 3.26 -6.89 11.43
C LEU A 91 2.57 -8.19 10.99
N GLY A 92 1.63 -8.09 10.05
CA GLY A 92 1.00 -9.24 9.39
C GLY A 92 1.71 -9.61 8.09
N ASP A 93 1.54 -10.85 7.61
CA ASP A 93 2.23 -11.38 6.44
C ASP A 93 1.91 -10.60 5.15
N VAL A 94 2.92 -9.91 4.59
CA VAL A 94 2.80 -9.15 3.34
C VAL A 94 3.86 -9.67 2.38
N PRO A 95 3.47 -10.19 1.20
CA PRO A 95 4.42 -10.75 0.24
C PRO A 95 5.51 -9.75 -0.17
N ASP A 96 6.75 -10.24 -0.26
CA ASP A 96 7.85 -9.47 -0.84
C ASP A 96 7.52 -9.07 -2.28
N GLY A 97 7.91 -7.87 -2.68
CA GLY A 97 7.53 -7.30 -3.98
C GLY A 97 6.27 -6.44 -3.95
N THR A 98 5.49 -6.46 -2.87
CA THR A 98 4.31 -5.59 -2.72
C THR A 98 4.74 -4.12 -2.77
N VAL A 99 4.13 -3.35 -3.68
CA VAL A 99 4.42 -1.91 -3.81
C VAL A 99 3.68 -1.15 -2.72
N VAL A 100 4.40 -0.31 -1.99
CA VAL A 100 3.86 0.59 -0.97
C VAL A 100 4.01 2.02 -1.48
N THR A 101 2.93 2.79 -1.47
CA THR A 101 2.93 4.20 -1.83
C THR A 101 2.53 5.08 -0.65
N VAL A 102 3.05 6.30 -0.62
CA VAL A 102 2.69 7.32 0.38
C VAL A 102 2.01 8.48 -0.34
N MET A 103 0.95 8.98 0.28
CA MET A 103 0.27 10.22 -0.12
C MET A 103 0.28 11.17 1.08
N ALA A 104 0.28 12.47 0.80
CA ALA A 104 0.17 13.50 1.82
C ALA A 104 -0.88 14.52 1.37
N GLY A 105 -1.70 14.99 2.30
CA GLY A 105 -2.74 15.95 1.99
C GLY A 105 -3.34 16.55 3.26
N ASN A 106 -3.96 17.73 3.09
CA ASN A 106 -4.74 18.43 4.09
C ASN A 106 -5.84 19.26 3.39
N ASP A 107 -6.56 20.10 4.15
CA ASP A 107 -7.68 20.89 3.61
C ASP A 107 -7.26 21.94 2.57
N GLU A 108 -6.03 22.46 2.65
CA GLU A 108 -5.49 23.43 1.69
C GLU A 108 -4.92 22.77 0.44
N ASN A 109 -4.31 21.60 0.61
CA ASN A 109 -3.67 20.84 -0.44
C ASN A 109 -4.06 19.37 -0.31
N TYR A 110 -5.14 18.99 -0.99
CA TYR A 110 -5.70 17.64 -0.93
C TYR A 110 -4.70 16.55 -1.31
N SER A 111 -3.78 16.83 -2.24
CA SER A 111 -2.75 15.89 -2.67
C SER A 111 -1.44 16.63 -2.95
N ALA A 112 -0.56 16.63 -1.95
CA ALA A 112 0.73 17.26 -2.03
C ALA A 112 1.69 16.48 -2.94
N GLU A 113 2.49 17.21 -3.71
CA GLU A 113 3.54 16.62 -4.53
C GLU A 113 4.63 16.00 -3.65
N LEU A 114 4.98 14.74 -3.94
CA LEU A 114 6.02 13.97 -3.28
C LEU A 114 7.03 13.44 -4.31
N ARG A 115 8.28 13.23 -3.88
CA ARG A 115 9.31 12.53 -4.67
C ARG A 115 9.67 11.22 -3.99
N ASN A 116 9.91 10.19 -4.80
CA ASN A 116 10.25 8.84 -4.33
C ASN A 116 9.21 8.31 -3.33
N ALA A 117 7.92 8.55 -3.62
CA ALA A 117 6.79 8.19 -2.77
C ALA A 117 6.34 6.74 -2.93
N SER A 118 7.16 5.90 -3.58
CA SER A 118 6.93 4.48 -3.72
C SER A 118 8.14 3.70 -3.21
N ALA A 119 7.87 2.57 -2.58
CA ALA A 119 8.85 1.61 -2.11
C ALA A 119 8.32 0.18 -2.34
N VAL A 120 9.20 -0.80 -2.24
CA VAL A 120 8.85 -2.21 -2.36
C VAL A 120 9.01 -2.87 -1.00
N MET A 121 7.99 -3.62 -0.59
CA MET A 121 8.02 -4.43 0.62
C MET A 121 9.05 -5.54 0.47
N LYS A 122 9.96 -5.64 1.45
CA LYS A 122 10.92 -6.73 1.53
C LYS A 122 11.12 -7.12 2.99
N ASN A 123 10.91 -8.38 3.29
CA ASN A 123 10.98 -8.95 4.64
C ASN A 123 10.18 -8.11 5.63
N GLN A 124 8.93 -7.80 5.27
CA GLN A 124 8.01 -7.01 6.08
C GLN A 124 8.38 -5.53 6.25
N VAL A 125 9.40 -5.03 5.55
CA VAL A 125 9.80 -3.61 5.58
C VAL A 125 9.84 -3.01 4.18
N ALA A 126 9.08 -1.94 3.96
CA ALA A 126 9.19 -1.10 2.78
C ALA A 126 10.01 0.15 3.13
N ARG A 127 11.24 0.23 2.64
CA ARG A 127 12.14 1.37 2.88
C ARG A 127 12.09 2.33 1.69
N PHE A 128 11.71 3.57 1.95
CA PHE A 128 11.66 4.61 0.93
C PHE A 128 13.05 5.19 0.71
N ASN A 129 13.47 5.22 -0.56
CA ASN A 129 14.76 5.77 -0.95
C ASN A 129 14.62 7.28 -1.16
N ASP A 130 15.05 8.06 -0.15
CA ASP A 130 15.04 9.52 -0.23
C ASP A 130 13.65 10.10 -0.52
N LEU A 131 12.64 9.69 0.26
CA LEU A 131 11.31 10.29 0.25
C LEU A 131 11.41 11.80 0.54
N ARG A 132 10.76 12.63 -0.29
CA ARG A 132 10.71 14.09 -0.07
C ARG A 132 9.31 14.65 -0.26
N PHE A 133 8.99 15.64 0.56
CA PHE A 133 7.78 16.44 0.47
C PHE A 133 8.06 17.69 -0.35
N VAL A 134 7.48 17.83 -1.54
CA VAL A 134 7.67 19.00 -2.42
C VAL A 134 6.56 20.01 -2.20
N GLY A 135 5.32 19.53 -2.13
CA GLY A 135 4.15 20.35 -1.79
C GLY A 135 4.28 20.98 -0.39
N ARG A 136 3.76 22.20 -0.24
CA ARG A 136 3.68 22.90 1.04
C ARG A 136 2.32 22.64 1.68
N SER A 137 2.30 22.61 3.01
CA SER A 137 1.10 22.33 3.81
C SER A 137 0.32 23.59 4.24
N GLY A 138 0.83 24.80 3.99
CA GLY A 138 0.22 26.04 4.48
C GLY A 138 1.16 26.95 5.26
N ARG A 139 0.57 27.93 5.95
CA ARG A 139 1.23 28.80 6.94
C ARG A 139 0.73 28.48 8.34
#